data_AF-A0A7S0JH26-F1
#
_entry.id   AF-A0A7S0JH26-F1
#
_cell.length_a   1.000
_cell.length_b   1.000
_cell.length_c   1.000
_cell.angle_alpha   90.00
_cell.angle_beta   90.00
_cell.angle_gamma   90.00
#
_symmetry.space_group_name_H-M   'P 1'
#
loop_
_entity.id
_entity.type
_entity.pdbx_description
1 polymer ?
#
loop_
_entity_poly.entity_id
_entity_poly.type
_entity_poly.pdbx_seq_one_letter_code
_entity_poly.pdbx_strand_id
1 'polypeptide(L)'
;LEMHSRLAQAKRTRVADDFRDGSNLIMFSSDVSARGMDYPDVTAVVQVGMPSDKAQYIHRLGRTGRAGKAGGGYLLLAEEERPFLGMVTDLPLATRAPLGSEQAAAVGAAFTEAMTRVSAEIKASCYQAWLGFYNTFTKRLGWSKPEVVRRANLFASVVLGLDSPPPIEARTAAKMGLSGVQGLVYGTGVPKSGGGGKGGGGKGG
;
A
#
# COMPACT_ATOMS: atom_id res chain seq x y z
N LEU A 1 -1.30 -15.11 -5.14
CA LEU A 1 -0.91 -14.67 -6.49
C LEU A 1 -0.69 -13.16 -6.52
N GLU A 2 0.19 -12.64 -7.38
CA GLU A 2 0.49 -11.20 -7.51
C GLU A 2 0.30 -10.74 -8.96
N MET A 3 -0.40 -9.63 -9.15
CA MET A 3 -0.74 -9.08 -10.48
C MET A 3 -0.58 -7.55 -10.49
N HIS A 4 0.47 -7.03 -11.12
CA HIS A 4 0.69 -5.59 -11.27
C HIS A 4 1.38 -5.23 -12.59
N SER A 5 1.35 -3.95 -12.96
CA SER A 5 1.86 -3.44 -14.26
C SER A 5 3.35 -3.68 -14.50
N ARG A 6 4.17 -3.77 -13.46
CA ARG A 6 5.61 -4.09 -13.57
C ARG A 6 5.92 -5.56 -13.92
N LEU A 7 4.94 -6.47 -13.88
CA LEU A 7 5.15 -7.85 -14.34
C LEU A 7 5.15 -7.91 -15.87
N ALA A 8 6.00 -8.75 -16.47
CA ALA A 8 5.94 -9.03 -17.90
C ALA A 8 4.58 -9.61 -18.30
N GLN A 9 4.12 -9.31 -19.52
CA GLN A 9 2.79 -9.74 -20.01
C GLN A 9 2.59 -11.25 -19.88
N ALA A 10 3.59 -12.07 -20.24
CA ALA A 10 3.49 -13.53 -20.12
C ALA A 10 3.25 -14.00 -18.68
N LYS A 11 3.90 -13.35 -17.70
CA LYS A 11 3.68 -13.66 -16.27
C LYS A 11 2.28 -13.22 -15.82
N ARG A 12 1.79 -12.07 -16.31
CA ARG A 12 0.41 -11.62 -16.05
C ARG A 12 -0.61 -12.62 -16.59
N THR A 13 -0.43 -13.09 -17.83
CA THR A 13 -1.30 -14.10 -18.43
C THR A 13 -1.33 -15.37 -17.57
N ARG A 14 -0.17 -15.91 -17.20
CA ARG A 14 -0.08 -17.09 -16.33
C ARG A 14 -0.82 -16.89 -15.00
N VAL A 15 -0.56 -15.78 -14.30
CA VAL A 15 -1.23 -15.51 -13.02
C VAL A 15 -2.75 -15.38 -13.18
N ALA A 16 -3.21 -14.80 -14.29
CA ALA A 16 -4.64 -14.70 -14.56
C ALA A 16 -5.28 -16.07 -14.82
N ASP A 17 -4.58 -16.95 -15.53
CA ASP A 17 -5.04 -18.31 -15.81
C ASP A 17 -5.04 -19.13 -14.51
N ASP A 18 -3.95 -19.08 -13.72
CA ASP A 18 -3.86 -19.74 -12.41
C ASP A 18 -5.00 -19.31 -11.47
N PHE A 19 -5.36 -18.03 -11.47
CA PHE A 19 -6.46 -17.52 -10.65
C PHE A 19 -7.84 -17.89 -11.19
N ARG A 20 -7.98 -18.02 -12.52
CA ARG A 20 -9.24 -18.42 -13.16
C ARG A 20 -9.56 -19.89 -12.93
N ASP A 21 -8.54 -20.73 -13.03
CA ASP A 21 -8.70 -22.20 -13.04
C ASP A 21 -8.52 -22.78 -11.63
N GLY A 22 -7.90 -22.04 -10.72
CA GLY A 22 -7.66 -22.46 -9.34
C GLY A 22 -8.84 -22.20 -8.39
N SER A 23 -8.89 -22.98 -7.31
CA SER A 23 -9.84 -22.81 -6.21
C SER A 23 -9.12 -22.39 -4.92
N ASN A 24 -9.79 -21.64 -4.04
CA ASN A 24 -9.26 -21.22 -2.73
C ASN A 24 -7.98 -20.37 -2.81
N LEU A 25 -7.94 -19.43 -3.75
CA LEU A 25 -6.79 -18.55 -3.97
C LEU A 25 -7.07 -17.11 -3.54
N ILE A 26 -5.99 -16.41 -3.16
CA ILE A 26 -5.98 -14.95 -2.98
C ILE A 26 -5.04 -14.34 -4.03
N MET A 27 -5.54 -13.36 -4.77
CA MET A 27 -4.74 -12.57 -5.69
C MET A 27 -4.63 -11.12 -5.20
N PHE A 28 -3.39 -10.66 -5.02
CA PHE A 28 -3.08 -9.26 -4.79
C PHE A 28 -2.90 -8.57 -6.13
N SER A 29 -3.59 -7.46 -6.35
CA SER A 29 -3.48 -6.75 -7.62
C SER A 29 -3.61 -5.24 -7.48
N SER A 30 -2.94 -4.52 -8.38
CA SER A 30 -3.26 -3.11 -8.66
C SER A 30 -4.40 -3.00 -9.67
N ASP A 31 -4.72 -1.79 -10.14
CA ASP A 31 -5.80 -1.55 -11.10
C ASP A 31 -5.65 -2.24 -12.46
N VAL A 32 -4.54 -2.92 -12.72
CA VAL A 32 -4.32 -3.71 -13.94
C VAL A 32 -5.34 -4.84 -14.11
N SER A 33 -5.91 -5.36 -13.02
CA SER A 33 -6.94 -6.42 -13.06
C SER A 33 -8.38 -5.88 -13.09
N ALA A 34 -8.57 -4.57 -12.95
CA ALA A 34 -9.90 -3.98 -12.77
C ALA A 34 -10.75 -3.97 -14.05
N ARG A 35 -10.14 -4.14 -15.23
CA ARG A 35 -10.84 -4.09 -16.54
C ARG A 35 -10.40 -5.25 -17.44
N GLY A 36 -11.35 -5.75 -18.25
CA GLY A 36 -11.07 -6.71 -19.32
C GLY A 36 -10.71 -8.13 -18.89
N MET A 37 -10.50 -8.39 -17.59
CA MET A 37 -10.19 -9.72 -17.07
C MET A 37 -11.44 -10.35 -16.45
N ASP A 38 -11.81 -11.52 -16.98
CA ASP A 38 -12.88 -12.35 -16.44
C ASP A 38 -12.30 -13.39 -15.47
N TYR A 39 -12.64 -13.23 -14.19
CA TYR A 39 -12.39 -14.20 -13.13
C TYR A 39 -13.75 -14.73 -12.67
N PRO A 40 -14.13 -15.97 -13.05
CA PRO A 40 -15.32 -16.60 -12.52
C PRO A 40 -15.15 -16.84 -11.01
N ASP A 41 -16.26 -16.90 -10.29
CA ASP A 41 -16.28 -17.40 -8.90
C ASP A 41 -15.48 -16.60 -7.86
N VAL A 42 -15.15 -15.34 -8.14
CA VAL A 42 -14.58 -14.45 -7.11
C VAL A 42 -15.60 -14.24 -6.00
N THR A 43 -15.33 -14.78 -4.82
CA THR A 43 -16.22 -14.73 -3.65
C THR A 43 -16.17 -13.39 -2.92
N ALA A 44 -15.02 -12.71 -2.96
CA ALA A 44 -14.84 -11.42 -2.30
C ALA A 44 -13.84 -10.53 -3.05
N VAL A 45 -14.11 -9.23 -3.04
CA VAL A 45 -13.17 -8.17 -3.43
C VAL A 45 -12.85 -7.34 -2.19
N VAL A 46 -11.57 -7.35 -1.81
CA VAL A 46 -11.05 -6.53 -0.71
C VAL A 46 -10.22 -5.39 -1.31
N GLN A 47 -10.68 -4.16 -1.14
CA GLN A 47 -10.01 -2.95 -1.59
C GLN A 47 -9.33 -2.31 -0.38
N VAL A 48 -8.01 -2.14 -0.44
CA VAL A 48 -7.22 -1.47 0.60
C VAL A 48 -6.75 -0.12 0.09
N GLY A 49 -7.07 0.94 0.82
CA GLY A 49 -6.76 2.31 0.45
C GLY A 49 -7.85 2.95 -0.42
N MET A 50 -7.80 4.28 -0.54
CA MET A 50 -8.78 5.05 -1.28
C MET A 50 -8.65 4.80 -2.81
N PRO A 51 -9.74 4.55 -3.54
CA PRO A 51 -9.75 4.61 -5.00
C PRO A 51 -9.59 6.05 -5.52
N SER A 52 -9.07 6.21 -6.74
CA SER A 52 -8.94 7.51 -7.41
C SER A 52 -10.28 8.22 -7.55
N ASP A 53 -11.34 7.46 -7.82
CA ASP A 53 -12.70 7.93 -8.03
C ASP A 53 -13.71 6.79 -7.84
N LYS A 54 -15.00 7.15 -7.91
CA LYS A 54 -16.12 6.21 -7.81
C LYS A 54 -16.11 5.15 -8.92
N ALA A 55 -15.74 5.52 -10.15
CA ALA A 55 -15.75 4.56 -11.26
C ALA A 55 -14.69 3.47 -11.03
N GLN A 56 -13.51 3.82 -10.52
CA GLN A 56 -12.48 2.87 -10.14
C GLN A 56 -12.97 1.92 -9.04
N TYR A 57 -13.64 2.44 -8.00
CA TYR A 57 -14.27 1.61 -6.97
C TYR A 57 -15.24 0.58 -7.56
N ILE A 58 -16.14 1.03 -8.46
CA ILE A 58 -17.12 0.16 -9.11
C ILE A 58 -16.44 -0.89 -10.00
N HIS A 59 -15.43 -0.53 -10.77
CA HIS A 59 -14.71 -1.48 -11.63
C HIS A 59 -14.01 -2.59 -10.82
N ARG A 60 -13.39 -2.22 -9.69
CA ARG A 60 -12.80 -3.17 -8.74
C ARG A 60 -13.86 -4.08 -8.14
N LEU A 61 -14.95 -3.51 -7.61
CA LEU A 61 -16.04 -4.27 -7.00
C LEU A 61 -16.70 -5.23 -7.98
N GLY A 62 -16.84 -4.83 -9.25
CA GLY A 62 -17.44 -5.63 -10.32
C GLY A 62 -16.64 -6.89 -10.72
N ARG A 63 -15.58 -7.26 -9.99
CA ARG A 63 -14.92 -8.57 -10.12
C ARG A 63 -15.66 -9.70 -9.39
N THR A 64 -16.47 -9.39 -8.37
CA THR A 64 -17.31 -10.37 -7.66
C THR A 64 -18.79 -10.23 -8.04
N GLY A 65 -19.65 -11.14 -7.59
CA GLY A 65 -21.10 -11.05 -7.77
C GLY A 65 -21.57 -11.22 -9.22
N ARG A 66 -20.78 -11.92 -10.06
CA ARG A 66 -21.05 -12.06 -11.50
C ARG A 66 -21.89 -13.29 -11.82
N ALA A 67 -22.60 -13.24 -12.95
CA ALA A 67 -23.45 -14.34 -13.44
C ALA A 67 -24.45 -14.88 -12.39
N GLY A 68 -25.05 -13.97 -11.61
CA GLY A 68 -26.02 -14.32 -10.57
C GLY A 68 -25.44 -14.96 -9.30
N LYS A 69 -24.11 -15.10 -9.21
CA LYS A 69 -23.43 -15.64 -8.02
C LYS A 69 -23.37 -14.60 -6.91
N ALA A 70 -23.37 -15.06 -5.65
CA ALA A 70 -23.13 -14.20 -4.50
C ALA A 70 -21.69 -13.66 -4.49
N GLY A 71 -21.48 -12.52 -3.84
CA GLY A 71 -20.18 -11.87 -3.77
C GLY A 71 -20.11 -10.81 -2.67
N GLY A 72 -18.94 -10.65 -2.05
CA GLY A 72 -18.69 -9.67 -1.00
C GLY A 72 -17.75 -8.55 -1.43
N GLY A 73 -18.11 -7.31 -1.14
CA GLY A 73 -17.24 -6.14 -1.33
C GLY A 73 -16.80 -5.56 0.01
N TYR A 74 -15.49 -5.41 0.20
CA TYR A 74 -14.92 -4.79 1.41
C TYR A 74 -14.01 -3.63 1.00
N LEU A 75 -14.22 -2.47 1.60
CA LEU A 75 -13.38 -1.29 1.42
C LEU A 75 -12.75 -0.94 2.76
N LEU A 76 -11.42 -1.07 2.85
CA LEU A 76 -10.63 -0.70 4.01
C LEU A 76 -9.97 0.65 3.73
N LEU A 77 -10.40 1.66 4.48
CA LEU A 77 -9.86 3.01 4.43
C LEU A 77 -9.11 3.31 5.72
N ALA A 78 -7.99 4.01 5.61
CA ALA A 78 -7.43 4.74 6.74
C ALA A 78 -8.33 5.94 7.09
N GLU A 79 -8.23 6.46 8.32
CA GLU A 79 -9.07 7.59 8.77
C GLU A 79 -8.89 8.80 7.85
N GLU A 80 -7.67 9.01 7.38
CA GLU A 80 -7.29 10.05 6.43
C GLU A 80 -8.04 9.98 5.11
N GLU A 81 -8.44 8.78 4.70
CA GLU A 81 -9.05 8.49 3.40
C GLU A 81 -10.57 8.61 3.43
N ARG A 82 -11.14 8.86 4.61
CA ARG A 82 -12.57 9.06 4.83
C ARG A 82 -13.23 10.07 3.88
N PRO A 83 -12.58 11.15 3.40
CA PRO A 83 -13.17 12.03 2.38
C PRO A 83 -13.62 11.30 1.11
N PHE A 84 -13.05 10.13 0.78
CA PHE A 84 -13.51 9.30 -0.35
C PHE A 84 -14.98 8.85 -0.19
N LEU A 85 -15.47 8.65 1.03
CA LEU A 85 -16.86 8.24 1.27
C LEU A 85 -17.87 9.27 0.75
N GLY A 86 -17.49 10.55 0.69
CA GLY A 86 -18.30 11.60 0.06
C GLY A 86 -18.53 11.40 -1.45
N MET A 87 -17.74 10.56 -2.12
CA MET A 87 -17.88 10.25 -3.55
C MET A 87 -18.79 9.05 -3.83
N VAL A 88 -19.16 8.29 -2.80
CA VAL A 88 -19.90 7.02 -2.91
C VAL A 88 -21.13 6.99 -2.01
N THR A 89 -21.65 8.17 -1.65
CA THR A 89 -22.80 8.32 -0.75
C THR A 89 -24.10 7.72 -1.29
N ASP A 90 -24.20 7.54 -2.59
CA ASP A 90 -25.34 6.91 -3.25
C ASP A 90 -25.27 5.38 -3.26
N LEU A 91 -24.16 4.80 -2.80
CA LEU A 91 -23.98 3.36 -2.70
C LEU A 91 -24.37 2.86 -1.30
N PRO A 92 -24.97 1.66 -1.19
CA PRO A 92 -25.44 1.10 0.09
C PRO A 92 -24.27 0.52 0.91
N LEU A 93 -23.35 1.38 1.35
CA LEU A 93 -22.19 0.99 2.15
C LEU A 93 -22.57 0.86 3.63
N ALA A 94 -22.23 -0.28 4.23
CA ALA A 94 -22.37 -0.50 5.67
C ALA A 94 -20.99 -0.42 6.34
N THR A 95 -20.86 0.42 7.36
CA THR A 95 -19.65 0.47 8.20
C THR A 95 -19.67 -0.70 9.18
N ARG A 96 -18.58 -1.46 9.22
CA ARG A 96 -18.36 -2.49 10.24
C ARG A 96 -17.77 -1.86 11.49
N ALA A 97 -18.20 -2.35 12.66
CA ALA A 97 -17.58 -1.97 13.92
C ALA A 97 -16.07 -2.30 13.89
N PRO A 98 -15.23 -1.48 14.57
CA PRO A 98 -13.82 -1.81 14.77
C PRO A 98 -13.65 -3.18 15.44
N LEU A 99 -12.46 -3.77 15.27
CA LEU A 99 -12.09 -4.98 16.00
C LEU A 99 -12.11 -4.72 17.51
N GLY A 100 -12.49 -5.72 18.30
CA GLY A 100 -12.34 -5.66 19.75
C GLY A 100 -10.87 -5.52 20.15
N SER A 101 -10.59 -4.98 21.34
CA SER A 101 -9.22 -4.71 21.81
C SER A 101 -8.31 -5.94 21.75
N GLU A 102 -8.82 -7.10 22.16
CA GLU A 102 -8.09 -8.38 22.12
C GLU A 102 -7.75 -8.80 20.68
N GLN A 103 -8.73 -8.73 19.76
CA GLN A 103 -8.53 -9.05 18.36
C GLN A 103 -7.55 -8.09 17.69
N ALA A 104 -7.68 -6.79 17.98
CA ALA A 104 -6.77 -5.76 17.48
C ALA A 104 -5.33 -5.99 17.97
N ALA A 105 -5.15 -6.36 19.25
CA ALA A 105 -3.85 -6.69 19.81
C ALA A 105 -3.24 -7.94 19.15
N ALA A 106 -4.04 -8.99 18.95
CA ALA A 106 -3.61 -10.22 18.28
C ALA A 106 -3.17 -9.95 16.81
N VAL A 107 -3.96 -9.17 16.07
CA VAL A 107 -3.62 -8.77 14.70
C VAL A 107 -2.36 -7.90 14.69
N GLY A 108 -2.22 -6.96 15.64
CA GLY A 108 -1.04 -6.10 15.76
C GLY A 108 0.25 -6.89 16.04
N ALA A 109 0.18 -7.91 16.91
CA ALA A 109 1.31 -8.80 17.18
C ALA A 109 1.70 -9.62 15.94
N ALA A 110 0.72 -10.25 15.28
CA ALA A 110 0.95 -11.02 14.05
C ALA A 110 1.50 -10.15 12.91
N PHE A 111 1.01 -8.91 12.78
CA PHE A 111 1.52 -7.94 11.82
C PHE A 111 2.99 -7.57 12.12
N THR A 112 3.30 -7.26 13.38
CA THR A 112 4.66 -6.91 13.81
C THR A 112 5.64 -8.04 13.50
N GLU A 113 5.27 -9.28 13.82
CA GLU A 113 6.05 -10.46 13.50
C GLU A 113 6.26 -10.61 11.99
N ALA A 114 5.21 -10.43 11.18
CA ALA A 114 5.31 -10.50 9.72
C ALA A 114 6.25 -9.45 9.14
N MET A 115 6.25 -8.22 9.68
CA MET A 115 7.11 -7.13 9.22
C MET A 115 8.60 -7.35 9.50
N THR A 116 8.98 -8.32 10.37
CA THR A 116 10.37 -8.74 10.56
C THR A 116 10.92 -9.51 9.35
N ARG A 117 10.04 -10.17 8.59
CA ARG A 117 10.38 -10.96 7.40
C ARG A 117 10.45 -10.11 6.12
N VAL A 118 10.06 -8.84 6.20
CA VAL A 118 10.07 -7.92 5.05
C VAL A 118 11.42 -7.21 4.98
N SER A 119 12.10 -7.31 3.84
CA SER A 119 13.40 -6.70 3.65
C SER A 119 13.34 -5.17 3.68
N ALA A 120 14.48 -4.53 4.01
CA ALA A 120 14.58 -3.08 4.03
C ALA A 120 14.32 -2.46 2.65
N GLU A 121 14.69 -3.15 1.57
CA GLU A 121 14.43 -2.74 0.18
C GLU A 121 12.95 -2.69 -0.13
N ILE A 122 12.19 -3.71 0.29
CA ILE A 122 10.74 -3.73 0.10
C ILE A 122 10.09 -2.62 0.93
N LYS A 123 10.54 -2.41 2.17
CA LYS A 123 10.06 -1.30 3.02
C LYS A 123 10.35 0.06 2.38
N ALA A 124 11.55 0.29 1.85
CA ALA A 124 11.92 1.52 1.17
C ALA A 124 11.08 1.77 -0.10
N SER A 125 10.87 0.73 -0.92
CA SER A 125 10.00 0.78 -2.10
C SER A 125 8.55 1.09 -1.70
N CYS A 126 8.05 0.48 -0.61
CA CYS A 126 6.72 0.73 -0.06
C CYS A 126 6.56 2.18 0.41
N TYR A 127 7.53 2.71 1.16
CA TYR A 127 7.56 4.11 1.59
C TYR A 127 7.48 5.09 0.40
N GLN A 128 8.30 4.88 -0.63
CA GLN A 128 8.29 5.75 -1.81
C GLN A 128 6.95 5.65 -2.57
N ALA A 129 6.37 4.44 -2.67
CA ALA A 129 5.06 4.24 -3.29
C ALA A 129 3.94 4.94 -2.49
N TRP A 130 3.95 4.82 -1.16
CA TRP A 130 3.02 5.49 -0.26
C TRP A 130 3.11 7.01 -0.41
N LEU A 131 4.33 7.57 -0.30
CA LEU A 131 4.57 8.99 -0.46
C LEU A 131 4.11 9.49 -1.84
N GLY A 132 4.41 8.74 -2.89
CA GLY A 132 3.98 9.02 -4.26
C GLY A 132 2.47 9.09 -4.39
N PHE A 133 1.78 8.06 -3.91
CA PHE A 133 0.33 7.94 -3.97
C PHE A 133 -0.36 9.10 -3.24
N TYR A 134 -0.11 9.29 -1.94
CA TYR A 134 -0.77 10.33 -1.16
C TYR A 134 -0.42 11.75 -1.61
N ASN A 135 0.80 11.96 -2.15
CA ASN A 135 1.18 13.24 -2.72
C ASN A 135 0.34 13.64 -3.96
N THR A 136 -0.29 12.68 -4.65
CA THR A 136 -1.24 13.00 -5.73
C THR A 136 -2.62 13.44 -5.23
N PHE A 137 -2.96 13.08 -3.98
CA PHE A 137 -4.27 13.35 -3.38
C PHE A 137 -4.26 14.47 -2.33
N THR A 138 -3.17 15.22 -2.19
CA THR A 138 -3.02 16.28 -1.17
C THR A 138 -4.19 17.24 -1.10
N LYS A 139 -4.67 17.74 -2.24
CA LYS A 139 -5.82 18.64 -2.30
C LYS A 139 -7.09 18.00 -1.73
N ARG A 140 -7.36 16.74 -2.08
CA ARG A 140 -8.52 15.98 -1.61
C ARG A 140 -8.45 15.71 -0.10
N LEU A 141 -7.23 15.47 0.40
CA LEU A 141 -6.97 15.18 1.81
C LEU A 141 -6.79 16.43 2.66
N GLY A 142 -6.75 17.62 2.05
CA GLY A 142 -6.47 18.88 2.75
C GLY A 142 -5.03 18.97 3.27
N TRP A 143 -4.07 18.27 2.66
CA TRP A 143 -2.68 18.22 3.12
C TRP A 143 -1.78 19.20 2.38
N SER A 144 -0.86 19.81 3.12
CA SER A 144 0.28 20.52 2.56
C SER A 144 1.39 19.53 2.15
N LYS A 145 2.36 19.99 1.36
CA LYS A 145 3.53 19.17 0.99
C LYS A 145 4.34 18.73 2.23
N PRO A 146 4.64 19.62 3.22
CA PRO A 146 5.23 19.19 4.49
C PRO A 146 4.42 18.15 5.25
N GLU A 147 3.08 18.27 5.25
CA GLU A 147 2.21 17.33 5.98
C GLU A 147 2.27 15.93 5.37
N VAL A 148 2.34 15.81 4.04
CA VAL A 148 2.49 14.52 3.37
C VAL A 148 3.81 13.85 3.73
N VAL A 149 4.91 14.63 3.76
CA VAL A 149 6.22 14.12 4.17
C VAL A 149 6.20 13.70 5.64
N ARG A 150 5.60 14.51 6.53
CA ARG A 150 5.45 14.17 7.95
C ARG A 150 4.71 12.85 8.14
N ARG A 151 3.59 12.66 7.43
CA ARG A 151 2.80 11.42 7.48
C ARG A 151 3.52 10.23 6.87
N ALA A 152 4.26 10.42 5.78
CA ALA A 152 5.09 9.36 5.21
C ALA A 152 6.17 8.91 6.22
N ASN A 153 6.79 9.85 6.93
CA ASN A 153 7.78 9.53 7.96
C ASN A 153 7.16 8.79 9.15
N LEU A 154 5.93 9.14 9.54
CA LEU A 154 5.17 8.38 10.54
C LEU A 154 4.84 6.97 10.05
N PHE A 155 4.47 6.82 8.78
CA PHE A 155 4.26 5.51 8.17
C PHE A 155 5.55 4.67 8.17
N ALA A 156 6.70 5.27 7.87
CA ALA A 156 8.00 4.60 7.91
C ALA A 156 8.33 4.06 9.31
N SER A 157 8.10 4.84 10.36
CA SER A 157 8.41 4.40 11.72
C SER A 157 7.36 3.46 12.30
N VAL A 158 6.07 3.83 12.24
CA VAL A 158 4.99 3.11 12.92
C VAL A 158 4.60 1.83 12.19
N VAL A 159 4.55 1.86 10.85
CA VAL A 159 4.04 0.73 10.06
C VAL A 159 5.17 -0.11 9.50
N LEU A 160 6.21 0.53 8.95
CA LEU A 160 7.34 -0.21 8.38
C LEU A 160 8.38 -0.62 9.44
N GLY A 161 8.34 -0.03 10.64
CA GLY A 161 9.30 -0.32 11.72
C GLY A 161 10.72 0.11 11.35
N LEU A 162 10.86 1.24 10.67
CA LEU A 162 12.16 1.80 10.30
C LEU A 162 12.58 2.90 11.27
N ASP A 163 13.85 2.87 11.68
CA ASP A 163 14.42 3.89 12.59
C ASP A 163 14.49 5.29 11.97
N SER A 164 14.58 5.34 10.64
CA SER A 164 14.59 6.59 9.87
C SER A 164 13.88 6.43 8.53
N PRO A 165 13.34 7.52 7.96
CA PRO A 165 12.74 7.48 6.63
C PRO A 165 13.73 7.00 5.57
N PRO A 166 13.33 6.11 4.66
CA PRO A 166 14.13 5.72 3.52
C PRO A 166 14.53 6.94 2.67
N PRO A 167 15.77 6.97 2.14
CA PRO A 167 16.26 8.05 1.31
C PRO A 167 15.52 8.04 -0.03
N ILE A 168 15.30 9.23 -0.56
CA ILE A 168 14.73 9.45 -1.89
C ILE A 168 15.74 10.17 -2.77
N GLU A 169 15.84 9.75 -4.03
CA GLU A 169 16.67 10.46 -5.00
C GLU A 169 16.15 11.89 -5.20
N ALA A 170 17.05 12.87 -5.27
CA ALA A 170 16.69 14.27 -5.48
C ALA A 170 15.83 14.47 -6.73
N ARG A 171 16.13 13.74 -7.82
CA ARG A 171 15.35 13.77 -9.07
C ARG A 171 13.92 13.25 -8.86
N THR A 172 13.74 12.23 -8.04
CA THR A 172 12.42 11.66 -7.73
C THR A 172 11.62 12.64 -6.88
N ALA A 173 12.23 13.22 -5.83
CA ALA A 173 11.59 14.27 -5.03
C ALA A 173 11.19 15.49 -5.89
N ALA A 174 12.03 15.89 -6.84
CA ALA A 174 11.73 16.98 -7.77
C ALA A 174 10.52 16.68 -8.65
N LYS A 175 10.44 15.47 -9.24
CA LYS A 175 9.27 15.03 -10.01
C LYS A 175 7.97 15.02 -9.19
N MET A 176 8.08 14.77 -7.88
CA MET A 176 6.94 14.79 -6.96
C MET A 176 6.58 16.20 -6.47
N GLY A 177 7.38 17.21 -6.81
CA GLY A 177 7.23 18.57 -6.27
C GLY A 177 7.45 18.63 -4.77
N LEU A 178 8.41 17.84 -4.26
CA LEU A 178 8.77 17.74 -2.85
C LEU A 178 10.23 18.18 -2.58
N SER A 179 10.93 18.71 -3.59
CA SER A 179 12.28 19.24 -3.39
C SER A 179 12.32 20.29 -2.28
N GLY A 180 13.28 20.14 -1.37
CA GLY A 180 13.48 21.06 -0.24
C GLY A 180 12.46 20.94 0.89
N VAL A 181 11.47 20.05 0.81
CA VAL A 181 10.52 19.84 1.90
C VAL A 181 11.22 19.20 3.09
N GLN A 182 11.11 19.83 4.26
CA GLN A 182 11.71 19.35 5.50
C GLN A 182 11.20 17.96 5.87
N GLY A 183 12.12 17.10 6.35
CA GLY A 183 11.82 15.74 6.77
C GLY A 183 12.12 14.66 5.72
N LEU A 184 12.40 15.04 4.47
CA LEU A 184 12.93 14.10 3.48
C LEU A 184 14.42 13.84 3.72
N VAL A 185 14.79 12.57 3.64
CA VAL A 185 16.20 12.13 3.57
C VAL A 185 16.55 11.96 2.09
N TYR A 186 17.63 12.58 1.64
CA TYR A 186 18.09 12.45 0.25
C TYR A 186 19.21 11.43 0.14
N GLY A 187 19.18 10.58 -0.90
CA GLY A 187 20.22 9.59 -1.14
C GLY A 187 19.86 8.62 -2.26
N THR A 188 20.78 7.70 -2.55
CA THR A 188 20.61 6.63 -3.54
C THR A 188 20.71 5.28 -2.84
N GLY A 189 19.73 4.39 -3.07
CA GLY A 189 19.69 3.04 -2.47
C GLY A 189 19.11 3.01 -1.06
N VAL A 190 18.97 1.82 -0.48
CA VAL A 190 18.46 1.62 0.89
C VAL A 190 19.58 1.88 1.89
N PRO A 191 19.35 2.57 3.02
CA PRO A 191 20.37 2.68 4.06
C PRO A 191 20.72 1.28 4.53
N LYS A 192 22.00 0.93 4.51
CA LYS A 192 22.45 -0.30 5.17
C LYS A 192 22.05 -0.17 6.64
N SER A 193 21.23 -1.09 7.13
CA SER A 193 20.97 -1.21 8.57
C SER A 193 22.33 -1.26 9.27
N GLY A 194 22.61 -0.28 10.12
CA GLY A 194 23.89 -0.16 10.82
C GLY A 194 24.14 -1.37 11.70
N GLY A 195 24.88 -2.35 11.18
CA GLY A 195 25.53 -3.37 11.99
C GLY A 195 26.51 -2.66 12.91
N GLY A 196 26.31 -2.79 14.21
CA GLY A 196 27.11 -2.14 15.25
C GLY A 196 28.60 -2.29 15.00
N GLY A 197 29.23 -1.18 14.64
CA GLY A 197 30.69 -1.07 14.57
C GLY A 197 31.24 -1.19 15.99
N LYS A 198 31.76 -2.38 16.32
CA LYS A 198 32.63 -2.55 17.49
C LYS A 198 33.89 -1.75 17.20
N GLY A 199 34.06 -0.64 17.91
CA GLY A 199 35.29 0.14 17.92
C GLY A 199 36.46 -0.74 18.36
N GLY A 200 37.48 -0.82 17.51
CA GLY A 200 38.79 -1.36 17.84
C GLY A 200 39.78 -0.22 17.79
N GLY A 201 40.12 0.34 18.96
CA GLY A 201 41.25 1.26 19.10
C GLY A 201 42.58 0.52 18.95
N GLY A 202 43.58 1.19 18.40
CA GLY A 202 44.95 0.69 18.31
C GLY A 202 45.93 1.82 18.01
N LYS A 203 46.63 2.25 19.06
CA LYS A 203 47.90 3.01 19.17
C LYS A 203 48.75 3.00 17.89
N GLY A 204 49.32 4.12 17.45
CA GLY A 204 50.25 4.95 18.20
C GLY A 204 51.68 4.54 17.83
N GLY A 205 52.34 5.37 17.01
CA GLY A 205 53.74 5.29 16.61
C GLY A 205 54.30 6.70 16.49
#